data_AF-A0A936J289-F1
#
_entry.id   AF-A0A936J289-F1
#
_cell.length_a   1.000
_cell.length_b   1.000
_cell.length_c   1.000
_cell.angle_alpha   90.00
_cell.angle_beta   90.00
_cell.angle_gamma   90.00
#
_symmetry.space_group_name_H-M   'P 1'
#
loop_
_entity.id
_entity.type
_entity.pdbx_description
1 polymer ?
#
loop_
_entity_poly.entity_id
_entity_poly.type
_entity_poly.pdbx_seq_one_letter_code
_entity_poly.pdbx_strand_id
1 'polypeptide(L)'
;MNENIPDANETAAELDRLRHENEELRLAVRLRDARDVMTAKIAREGGRSPELLFDAVRGDLQFDESGQPVNAAALIADIRKRFPEQFERVHAAASIDAGKGSANLAPPLTADSLARMTPAEIQRLDWAEVRSALANQ
;
A
#
# COMPACT_ATOMS: atom_id res chain seq x y z
N MET A 1 3.00 -23.65 60.08
CA MET A 1 2.97 -23.43 58.62
C MET A 1 2.03 -24.48 58.06
N ASN A 2 0.79 -24.13 57.74
CA ASN A 2 -0.13 -25.07 57.11
C ASN A 2 0.19 -25.05 55.61
N GLU A 3 0.85 -26.10 55.13
CA GLU A 3 0.92 -26.39 53.70
C GLU A 3 -0.49 -26.77 53.26
N ASN A 4 -1.19 -25.83 52.64
CA ASN A 4 -2.43 -26.10 51.93
C ASN A 4 -2.05 -26.89 50.67
N ILE A 5 -1.97 -28.22 50.79
CA ILE A 5 -1.70 -29.10 49.65
C ILE A 5 -2.94 -29.02 48.75
N PRO A 6 -2.82 -28.49 47.52
CA PRO A 6 -3.95 -28.37 46.61
C PRO A 6 -4.53 -29.75 46.33
N ASP A 7 -5.87 -29.83 46.32
CA ASP A 7 -6.59 -31.09 46.18
C ASP A 7 -6.28 -31.71 44.80
N ALA A 8 -6.20 -33.04 44.72
CA ALA A 8 -5.76 -33.72 43.49
C ALA A 8 -6.65 -33.38 42.27
N ASN A 9 -7.92 -33.04 42.51
CA ASN A 9 -8.87 -32.61 41.50
C ASN A 9 -8.61 -31.16 41.02
N GLU A 10 -8.19 -30.28 41.92
CA GLU A 10 -7.83 -28.88 41.61
C GLU A 10 -6.56 -28.83 40.75
N THR A 11 -5.58 -29.69 41.04
CA THR A 11 -4.35 -29.81 40.24
C THR A 11 -4.59 -30.37 38.83
N ALA A 12 -5.56 -31.28 38.66
CA ALA A 12 -5.91 -31.83 37.35
C ALA A 12 -6.64 -30.80 36.47
N ALA A 13 -7.60 -30.06 37.05
CA ALA A 13 -8.30 -28.99 36.34
C ALA A 13 -7.36 -27.86 35.90
N GLU A 14 -6.43 -27.47 36.77
CA GLU A 14 -5.42 -26.46 36.44
C GLU A 14 -4.44 -26.96 35.35
N LEU A 15 -4.06 -28.24 35.40
CA LEU A 15 -3.20 -28.83 34.37
C LEU A 15 -3.87 -28.82 32.99
N ASP A 16 -5.15 -29.16 32.91
CA ASP A 16 -5.89 -29.14 31.64
C ASP A 16 -6.10 -27.73 31.11
N ARG A 17 -6.38 -26.76 32.00
CA ARG A 17 -6.41 -25.35 31.63
C ARG A 17 -5.07 -24.89 31.04
N LEU A 18 -3.97 -25.17 31.74
CA LEU A 18 -2.63 -24.77 31.31
C LEU A 18 -2.22 -25.46 30.00
N ARG A 19 -2.67 -26.69 29.74
CA ARG A 19 -2.45 -27.36 28.45
C ARG A 19 -3.17 -26.64 27.34
N HIS A 20 -4.44 -26.29 27.55
CA HIS A 20 -5.23 -25.56 26.56
C HIS A 20 -4.61 -24.19 26.25
N GLU A 21 -4.22 -23.45 27.29
CA GLU A 21 -3.56 -22.16 27.14
C GLU A 21 -2.21 -22.29 26.40
N ASN A 22 -1.42 -23.32 26.70
CA ASN A 22 -0.18 -23.57 25.97
C ASN A 22 -0.42 -23.91 24.48
N GLU A 23 -1.47 -24.66 24.17
CA GLU A 23 -1.85 -24.97 22.79
C GLU A 23 -2.27 -23.71 22.04
N GLU A 24 -3.11 -22.87 22.64
CA GLU A 24 -3.52 -21.58 22.07
C GLU A 24 -2.34 -20.65 21.85
N LEU A 25 -1.45 -20.51 22.84
CA LEU A 25 -0.25 -19.68 22.73
C LEU A 25 0.69 -20.20 21.64
N ARG A 26 0.88 -21.52 21.54
CA ARG A 26 1.69 -22.11 20.46
C ARG A 26 1.10 -21.84 19.09
N LEU A 27 -0.22 -21.93 18.93
CA LEU A 27 -0.90 -21.59 17.69
C LEU A 27 -0.74 -20.11 17.35
N ALA A 28 -0.88 -19.21 18.34
CA ALA A 28 -0.71 -17.78 18.16
C ALA A 28 0.71 -17.40 17.72
N VAL A 29 1.73 -17.96 18.39
CA VAL A 29 3.15 -17.76 18.03
C VAL A 29 3.41 -18.26 16.62
N ARG A 30 2.96 -19.47 16.30
CA ARG A 30 3.13 -20.06 14.97
C ARG A 30 2.51 -19.18 13.89
N LEU A 31 1.29 -18.70 14.10
CA LEU A 31 0.62 -17.85 13.11
C LEU A 31 1.31 -16.51 12.94
N ARG A 32 1.81 -15.91 14.02
CA ARG A 32 2.57 -14.66 13.99
C ARG A 32 3.84 -14.83 13.16
N ASP A 33 4.61 -15.87 13.44
CA ASP A 33 5.87 -16.12 12.74
C ASP A 33 5.62 -16.46 11.25
N ALA A 34 4.54 -17.19 10.96
CA ALA A 34 4.09 -17.47 9.60
C ALA A 34 3.74 -16.21 8.83
N ARG A 35 3.02 -15.27 9.47
CA ARG A 35 2.69 -13.97 8.89
C ARG A 35 3.97 -13.24 8.52
N ASP A 36 4.90 -13.09 9.46
CA ASP A 36 6.13 -12.34 9.22
C ASP A 36 6.96 -12.94 8.07
N VAL A 37 7.02 -14.28 7.98
CA VAL A 37 7.70 -14.99 6.88
C VAL A 37 6.97 -14.79 5.54
N MET A 38 5.65 -14.95 5.52
CA MET A 38 4.85 -14.85 4.30
C MET A 38 4.79 -13.42 3.76
N THR A 39 4.58 -12.42 4.62
CA THR A 39 4.51 -11.01 4.21
C THR A 39 5.85 -10.56 3.66
N ALA A 40 6.96 -10.98 4.27
CA ALA A 40 8.30 -10.73 3.74
C ALA A 40 8.51 -11.38 2.36
N LYS A 41 8.03 -12.61 2.15
CA LYS A 41 8.12 -13.29 0.83
C LYS A 41 7.24 -12.60 -0.22
N ILE A 42 6.00 -12.25 0.11
CA ILE A 42 5.08 -11.56 -0.79
C ILE A 42 5.63 -10.19 -1.19
N ALA A 43 6.18 -9.43 -0.23
CA ALA A 43 6.82 -8.14 -0.49
C ALA A 43 8.02 -8.27 -1.45
N ARG A 44 8.87 -9.28 -1.25
CA ARG A 44 10.01 -9.58 -2.14
C ARG A 44 9.57 -9.91 -3.56
N GLU A 45 8.42 -10.56 -3.70
CA GLU A 45 7.82 -10.91 -5.00
C GLU A 45 7.06 -9.72 -5.63
N GLY A 46 7.06 -8.56 -4.99
CA GLY A 46 6.47 -7.33 -5.52
C GLY A 46 4.98 -7.15 -5.20
N GLY A 47 4.44 -7.90 -4.23
CA GLY A 47 3.06 -7.71 -3.77
C GLY A 47 2.88 -6.34 -3.12
N ARG A 48 1.92 -5.55 -3.61
CA ARG A 48 1.61 -4.20 -3.10
C ARG A 48 1.10 -4.18 -1.67
N SER A 49 0.33 -5.20 -1.29
CA SER A 49 -0.34 -5.30 0.01
C SER A 49 -0.04 -6.64 0.69
N PRO A 50 1.19 -6.86 1.20
CA PRO A 50 1.60 -8.15 1.73
C PRO A 50 0.72 -8.70 2.84
N GLU A 51 0.26 -7.85 3.76
CA GLU A 51 -0.62 -8.24 4.88
C GLU A 51 -2.00 -8.71 4.40
N LEU A 52 -2.62 -7.97 3.48
CA LEU A 52 -3.92 -8.36 2.91
C LEU A 52 -3.81 -9.65 2.08
N LEU A 53 -2.72 -9.80 1.34
CA LEU A 53 -2.46 -11.01 0.56
C LEU A 53 -2.20 -12.21 1.46
N PHE A 54 -1.54 -12.02 2.61
CA PHE A 54 -1.40 -13.05 3.63
C PHE A 54 -2.76 -13.46 4.21
N ASP A 55 -3.61 -12.50 4.59
CA ASP A 55 -4.93 -12.80 5.14
C ASP A 55 -5.80 -13.62 4.18
N ALA A 56 -5.63 -13.43 2.87
CA ALA A 56 -6.34 -14.19 1.84
C ALA A 56 -5.93 -15.68 1.77
N VAL A 57 -4.75 -16.05 2.28
CA VAL A 57 -4.22 -17.43 2.21
C VAL A 57 -3.88 -18.05 3.56
N ARG A 58 -4.05 -17.31 4.67
CA ARG A 58 -3.68 -17.80 6.00
C ARG A 58 -4.36 -19.12 6.39
N GLY A 59 -5.58 -19.34 5.88
CA GLY A 59 -6.35 -20.57 6.12
C GLY A 59 -5.79 -21.80 5.39
N ASP A 60 -4.98 -21.58 4.36
CA ASP A 60 -4.41 -22.63 3.53
C ASP A 60 -2.96 -22.96 3.93
N LEU A 61 -2.43 -22.34 5.00
CA LEU A 61 -1.07 -22.57 5.48
C LEU A 61 -0.89 -24.00 6.00
N GLN A 62 0.19 -24.63 5.56
CA GLN A 62 0.64 -25.92 6.06
C GLN A 62 1.96 -25.71 6.80
N PHE A 63 2.07 -26.30 7.98
CA PHE A 63 3.20 -26.13 8.87
C PHE A 63 3.99 -27.42 9.00
N ASP A 64 5.31 -27.31 9.09
CA ASP A 64 6.16 -28.41 9.54
C ASP A 64 6.17 -28.53 11.08
N GLU A 65 6.92 -29.51 11.58
CA GLU A 65 7.13 -29.75 13.02
C GLU A 65 7.78 -28.56 13.74
N SER A 66 8.50 -27.70 13.01
CA SER A 66 9.14 -26.50 13.52
C SER A 66 8.22 -25.27 13.48
N GLY A 67 6.99 -25.41 12.96
CA GLY A 67 6.03 -24.34 12.82
C GLY A 67 6.27 -23.41 11.62
N GLN A 68 7.11 -23.80 10.67
CA GLN A 68 7.38 -23.01 9.46
C GLN A 68 6.40 -23.35 8.33
N PRO A 69 5.99 -22.36 7.51
CA PRO A 69 5.07 -22.60 6.41
C PRO A 69 5.77 -23.33 5.24
N VAL A 70 5.40 -24.58 4.99
CA VAL A 70 6.04 -25.44 3.96
C VAL A 70 5.51 -25.18 2.55
N ASN A 71 4.28 -24.70 2.42
CA ASN A 71 3.61 -24.46 1.15
C ASN A 71 3.65 -22.99 0.68
N ALA A 72 4.49 -22.16 1.31
CA ALA A 72 4.59 -20.72 1.04
C ALA A 72 4.74 -20.38 -0.45
N ALA A 73 5.60 -21.10 -1.18
CA ALA A 73 5.84 -20.84 -2.60
C ALA A 73 4.60 -21.13 -3.47
N ALA A 74 3.87 -22.20 -3.15
CA ALA A 74 2.65 -22.57 -3.86
C ALA A 74 1.54 -21.53 -3.61
N LEU A 75 1.40 -21.07 -2.37
CA LEU A 75 0.43 -20.03 -2.01
C LEU A 75 0.72 -18.70 -2.71
N ILE A 76 2.00 -18.28 -2.77
CA ILE A 76 2.37 -17.07 -3.50
C ILE A 76 2.08 -17.21 -4.99
N ALA A 77 2.35 -18.37 -5.59
CA ALA A 77 2.02 -18.61 -6.99
C ALA A 77 0.50 -18.57 -7.26
N ASP A 78 -0.32 -19.07 -6.32
CA ASP A 78 -1.78 -18.98 -6.40
C ASP A 78 -2.27 -17.52 -6.27
N ILE A 79 -1.75 -16.79 -5.29
CA ILE A 79 -2.06 -15.37 -5.08
C ILE A 79 -1.71 -14.55 -6.32
N ARG A 80 -0.57 -14.82 -6.98
CA ARG A 80 -0.18 -14.15 -8.22
C ARG A 80 -1.14 -14.43 -9.38
N LYS A 81 -1.76 -15.60 -9.42
CA LYS A 81 -2.77 -15.95 -10.42
C LYS A 81 -4.12 -15.32 -10.12
N ARG A 82 -4.50 -15.24 -8.84
CA ARG A 82 -5.80 -14.74 -8.39
C ARG A 82 -5.87 -13.21 -8.35
N PHE A 83 -4.75 -12.57 -8.02
CA PHE A 83 -4.63 -11.13 -7.82
C PHE A 83 -3.44 -10.55 -8.60
N PRO A 84 -3.35 -10.76 -9.93
CA PRO A 84 -2.21 -10.30 -10.73
C PRO A 84 -1.96 -8.79 -10.59
N GLU A 85 -3.01 -7.99 -10.44
CA GLU A 85 -2.96 -6.54 -10.27
C GLU A 85 -2.20 -6.09 -9.01
N GLN A 86 -2.08 -6.97 -8.01
CA GLN A 86 -1.31 -6.72 -6.79
C GLN A 86 0.20 -6.90 -7.00
N PHE A 87 0.63 -7.53 -8.11
CA PHE A 87 2.02 -7.79 -8.45
C PHE A 87 2.47 -7.04 -9.71
N GLU A 88 1.54 -6.51 -10.48
CA GLU A 88 1.84 -5.63 -11.60
C GLU A 88 2.55 -4.37 -11.08
N ARG A 89 3.69 -4.05 -11.67
CA ARG A 89 4.30 -2.73 -11.51
C ARG A 89 3.47 -1.77 -12.34
N VAL A 90 2.53 -1.07 -11.71
CA VAL A 90 2.08 0.20 -12.27
C VAL A 90 3.32 1.06 -12.33
N HIS A 91 3.82 1.34 -13.53
CA HIS A 91 4.75 2.41 -13.75
C HIS A 91 4.20 3.60 -12.99
N ALA A 92 4.92 4.07 -11.96
CA ALA A 92 4.52 5.27 -11.24
C ALA A 92 4.18 6.30 -12.30
N ALA A 93 2.91 6.70 -12.39
CA ALA A 93 2.51 7.78 -13.26
C ALA A 93 3.48 8.91 -12.92
N ALA A 94 4.23 9.38 -13.93
CA ALA A 94 5.20 10.44 -13.74
C ALA A 94 4.53 11.50 -12.86
N SER A 95 5.18 11.84 -11.74
CA SER A 95 4.67 12.76 -10.72
C SER A 95 3.85 13.86 -11.38
N ILE A 96 2.53 13.82 -11.21
CA ILE A 96 1.69 14.96 -11.56
C ILE A 96 1.95 15.96 -10.44
N ASP A 97 2.86 16.88 -10.69
CA ASP A 97 3.10 18.05 -9.86
C ASP A 97 1.83 18.91 -9.86
N ALA A 98 0.93 18.61 -8.92
CA ALA A 98 -0.30 19.36 -8.67
C ALA A 98 -0.05 20.75 -8.06
N GLY A 99 1.20 21.25 -8.06
CA GLY A 99 1.59 22.60 -7.65
C GLY A 99 1.84 23.57 -8.79
N LYS A 100 2.01 23.10 -10.04
CA LYS A 100 2.08 23.98 -11.21
C LYS A 100 0.68 24.22 -11.76
N GLY A 101 0.03 25.24 -11.20
CA GLY A 101 -1.13 25.84 -11.82
C GLY A 101 -0.87 26.06 -13.32
N SER A 102 -1.87 25.70 -14.13
CA SER A 102 -1.97 26.02 -15.55
C SER A 102 -1.96 27.54 -15.76
N ALA A 103 -0.81 28.17 -15.57
CA ALA A 103 -0.52 29.52 -16.06
C ALA A 103 0.20 29.35 -17.39
N ASN A 104 -0.59 29.31 -18.47
CA ASN A 104 -0.24 29.62 -19.87
C ASN A 104 -0.92 28.65 -20.85
N LEU A 105 -2.24 28.77 -20.91
CA LEU A 105 -3.00 28.51 -22.14
C LEU A 105 -3.75 29.76 -22.62
N ALA A 106 -3.36 30.96 -22.14
CA ALA A 106 -3.70 32.18 -22.84
C ALA A 106 -2.70 32.33 -24.01
N PRO A 107 -3.16 32.39 -25.26
CA PRO A 107 -2.30 32.70 -26.39
C PRO A 107 -1.55 34.02 -26.11
N PRO A 108 -0.24 34.11 -26.40
CA PRO A 108 0.48 35.37 -26.24
C PRO A 108 -0.19 36.47 -27.08
N LEU A 109 -0.22 37.69 -26.56
CA LEU A 109 -0.75 38.84 -27.28
C LEU A 109 0.04 39.03 -28.59
N THR A 110 -0.61 38.84 -29.73
CA THR A 110 -0.02 39.02 -31.07
C THR A 110 -0.51 40.31 -31.74
N ALA A 111 0.25 40.82 -32.71
CA ALA A 111 -0.17 41.98 -33.51
C ALA A 111 -1.54 41.78 -34.18
N ASP A 112 -1.82 40.56 -34.67
CA ASP A 112 -3.13 40.21 -35.25
C ASP A 112 -4.26 40.21 -34.22
N SER A 113 -3.96 39.84 -32.97
CA SER A 113 -4.93 39.92 -31.87
C SER A 113 -5.21 41.37 -31.49
N LEU A 114 -4.18 42.22 -31.46
CA LEU A 114 -4.33 43.66 -31.20
C LEU A 114 -5.13 44.37 -32.29
N ALA A 115 -4.92 44.02 -33.57
CA ALA A 115 -5.65 44.60 -34.68
C ALA A 115 -7.17 44.31 -34.66
N ARG A 116 -7.58 43.24 -33.97
CA ARG A 116 -8.98 42.83 -33.80
C ARG A 116 -9.64 43.42 -32.56
N MET A 117 -8.86 44.04 -31.66
CA MET A 117 -9.36 44.67 -30.44
C MET A 117 -9.72 46.13 -30.67
N THR A 118 -10.70 46.63 -29.92
CA THR A 118 -11.05 48.04 -29.95
C THR A 118 -10.01 48.88 -29.18
N PRO A 119 -9.83 50.17 -29.49
CA PRO A 119 -8.91 51.03 -28.76
C PRO A 119 -9.16 51.07 -27.25
N ALA A 120 -10.43 50.94 -26.83
CA ALA A 120 -10.81 50.90 -25.42
C ALA A 120 -10.41 49.60 -24.71
N GLU A 121 -10.28 48.49 -25.44
CA GLU A 121 -9.82 47.20 -24.91
C GLU A 121 -8.30 47.18 -24.81
N ILE A 122 -7.59 47.74 -25.79
CA ILE A 122 -6.12 47.86 -25.77
C ILE A 122 -5.66 48.73 -24.59
N GLN A 123 -6.39 49.80 -24.27
CA GLN A 123 -6.08 50.67 -23.12
C GLN A 123 -6.13 49.94 -21.76
N ARG A 124 -6.80 48.79 -21.68
CA ARG A 124 -6.89 47.97 -20.46
C ARG A 124 -5.78 46.92 -20.37
N LEU A 125 -4.99 46.73 -21.42
CA LEU A 125 -3.86 45.80 -21.46
C LEU A 125 -2.58 46.45 -20.94
N ASP A 126 -1.59 45.61 -20.62
CA ASP A 126 -0.26 46.08 -20.25
C ASP A 126 0.47 46.64 -21.49
N TRP A 127 0.81 47.92 -21.46
CA TRP A 127 1.56 48.60 -22.52
C TRP A 127 2.97 48.04 -22.76
N ALA A 128 3.56 47.32 -21.81
CA ALA A 128 4.80 46.58 -22.05
C ALA A 128 4.57 45.39 -23.00
N GLU A 129 3.49 44.65 -22.79
CA GLU A 129 3.10 43.49 -23.60
C GLU A 129 2.62 43.90 -25.00
N VAL A 130 1.82 44.98 -25.09
CA VAL A 130 1.37 45.55 -26.37
C VAL A 130 2.56 45.99 -27.24
N ARG A 131 3.58 46.63 -26.65
CA ARG A 131 4.79 47.03 -27.38
C ARG A 131 5.62 45.82 -27.82
N SER A 132 5.75 44.80 -26.99
CA SER A 132 6.44 43.57 -27.37
C SER A 132 5.73 42.86 -28.54
N ALA A 133 4.40 42.85 -28.54
CA ALA A 133 3.59 42.27 -29.60
C ALA A 133 3.73 43.01 -30.94
N LEU A 134 3.94 44.33 -30.91
CA LEU A 134 4.18 45.16 -32.10
C LEU A 134 5.65 45.19 -32.56
N ALA A 135 6.60 44.95 -31.66
CA ALA A 135 8.03 44.95 -31.97
C ALA A 135 8.52 43.65 -32.64
N ASN A 136 7.80 42.53 -32.46
CA ASN A 136 8.09 41.23 -33.07
C ASN A 136 7.47 41.06 -34.48
N GLN A 137 7.38 42.14 -35.27
CA GLN A 137 6.93 42.10 -36.66
C GLN A 137 8.07 41.73 -37.63
#